data_AF-A0A524H3D4-F1
#
_entry.id   AF-A0A524H3D4-F1
#
_cell.length_a   1.000
_cell.length_b   1.000
_cell.length_c   1.000
_cell.angle_alpha   90.00
_cell.angle_beta   90.00
_cell.angle_gamma   90.00
#
_symmetry.space_group_name_H-M   'P 1'
#
loop_
_entity.id
_entity.type
_entity.pdbx_description
1 polymer ?
#
loop_
_entity_poly.entity_id
_entity_poly.type
_entity_poly.pdbx_seq_one_letter_code
_entity_poly.pdbx_strand_id
1 'polypeptide(L)'
;MDFKFLAHTVRNIILNPVKEWDVIYAENKPASLFSKSLFLPLLILASVSTFLGVFLFTNTGLEDIYSVLKGVEYLSILCLVTYGTAFIFKEITNFLELGRDFSISFKIIVCSIVPFLLCQILSQILESFIFVNILSFFGLYILWAGIEKMLDPPEGKKLTLLITTTITFITLFLLVTRILSIIIDKLYFSIFA
;
A
#
# COMPACT_ATOMS: atom_id res chain seq x y z
N MET A 1 -11.70 4.35 -14.58
CA MET A 1 -11.48 3.26 -13.60
C MET A 1 -12.10 2.01 -14.19
N ASP A 2 -11.35 0.93 -14.28
CA ASP A 2 -11.88 -0.36 -14.74
C ASP A 2 -12.07 -1.29 -13.53
N PHE A 3 -13.29 -1.32 -13.00
CA PHE A 3 -13.59 -2.08 -11.77
C PHE A 3 -13.50 -3.59 -11.99
N LYS A 4 -13.68 -4.07 -13.22
CA LYS A 4 -13.50 -5.50 -13.56
C LYS A 4 -12.04 -5.89 -13.44
N PHE A 5 -11.14 -5.03 -13.94
CA PHE A 5 -9.71 -5.21 -13.79
C PHE A 5 -9.29 -5.26 -12.32
N LEU A 6 -9.80 -4.33 -11.49
CA LEU A 6 -9.51 -4.31 -10.06
C LEU A 6 -9.89 -5.62 -9.37
N ALA A 7 -11.16 -6.03 -9.48
CA ALA A 7 -11.66 -7.20 -8.77
C ALA A 7 -10.95 -8.49 -9.24
N HIS A 8 -10.67 -8.59 -10.54
CA HIS A 8 -9.95 -9.73 -11.11
C HIS A 8 -8.50 -9.79 -10.60
N THR A 9 -7.74 -8.70 -10.71
CA THR A 9 -6.33 -8.68 -10.28
C THR A 9 -6.20 -8.82 -8.77
N VAL A 10 -7.03 -8.16 -7.97
CA VAL A 10 -7.02 -8.33 -6.50
C VAL A 10 -7.32 -9.79 -6.12
N ARG A 11 -8.33 -10.41 -6.75
CA ARG A 11 -8.66 -11.81 -6.49
C ARG A 11 -7.52 -12.74 -6.90
N ASN A 12 -6.98 -12.57 -8.10
CA ASN A 12 -5.96 -13.47 -8.62
C ASN A 12 -4.62 -13.32 -7.91
N ILE A 13 -4.24 -12.10 -7.52
CA ILE A 13 -2.98 -11.88 -6.81
C ILE A 13 -3.01 -12.49 -5.41
N ILE A 14 -4.19 -12.58 -4.80
CA ILE A 14 -4.38 -13.25 -3.50
C ILE A 14 -4.46 -14.77 -3.67
N LEU A 15 -5.21 -15.27 -4.66
CA LEU A 15 -5.44 -16.71 -4.83
C LEU A 15 -4.27 -17.43 -5.54
N ASN A 16 -3.65 -16.80 -6.52
CA ASN A 16 -2.60 -17.37 -7.37
C ASN A 16 -1.55 -16.31 -7.76
N PRO A 17 -0.75 -15.78 -6.81
CA PRO A 17 0.18 -14.69 -7.06
C PRO A 17 1.18 -14.98 -8.17
N VAL A 18 1.74 -16.21 -8.22
CA VAL A 18 2.72 -16.58 -9.26
C VAL A 18 2.12 -16.50 -10.66
N LYS A 19 0.91 -17.05 -10.85
CA LYS A 19 0.21 -17.01 -12.14
C LYS A 19 -0.18 -15.58 -12.54
N GLU A 20 -0.61 -14.77 -11.58
CA GLU A 20 -0.94 -13.37 -11.88
C GLU A 20 0.32 -12.58 -12.26
N TRP A 21 1.47 -12.84 -11.62
CA TRP A 21 2.74 -12.24 -12.04
C TRP A 21 3.15 -12.66 -13.45
N ASP A 22 2.91 -13.91 -13.86
CA ASP A 22 3.11 -14.36 -15.25
C ASP A 22 2.27 -13.54 -16.24
N VAL A 23 0.99 -13.33 -15.91
CA VAL A 23 0.07 -12.52 -16.74
C VAL A 23 0.52 -11.06 -16.79
N ILE A 24 0.84 -10.45 -15.64
CA ILE A 24 1.29 -9.06 -15.58
C ILE A 24 2.59 -8.84 -16.37
N TYR A 25 3.51 -9.81 -16.31
CA TYR A 25 4.74 -9.78 -17.10
C TYR A 25 4.45 -9.91 -18.61
N ALA A 26 3.60 -10.87 -19.01
CA ALA A 26 3.26 -11.12 -20.40
C ALA A 26 2.46 -9.98 -21.05
N GLU A 27 1.50 -9.40 -20.33
CA GLU A 27 0.64 -8.32 -20.85
C GLU A 27 1.36 -6.96 -20.93
N ASN A 28 2.49 -6.81 -20.19
CA ASN A 28 3.29 -5.58 -20.09
C ASN A 28 2.46 -4.27 -20.04
N LYS A 29 1.37 -4.29 -19.26
CA LYS A 29 0.47 -3.13 -19.12
C LYS A 29 1.20 -1.92 -18.51
N PRO A 30 0.83 -0.67 -18.86
CA PRO A 30 1.50 0.52 -18.33
C PRO A 30 1.25 0.69 -16.82
N ALA A 31 2.25 1.20 -16.08
CA ALA A 31 2.13 1.47 -14.64
C ALA A 31 1.00 2.45 -14.29
N SER A 32 0.63 3.35 -15.22
CA SER A 32 -0.52 4.25 -15.07
C SER A 32 -1.84 3.50 -14.87
N LEU A 33 -1.99 2.33 -15.50
CA LEU A 33 -3.19 1.49 -15.33
C LEU A 33 -3.26 0.91 -13.92
N PHE A 34 -2.15 0.42 -13.37
CA PHE A 34 -2.08 -0.06 -11.99
C PHE A 34 -2.35 1.06 -10.98
N SER A 35 -1.80 2.25 -11.22
CA SER A 35 -2.09 3.42 -10.38
C SER A 35 -3.58 3.79 -10.40
N LYS A 36 -4.17 3.99 -11.58
CA LYS A 36 -5.54 4.51 -11.73
C LYS A 36 -6.64 3.47 -11.50
N SER A 37 -6.42 2.22 -11.88
CA SER A 37 -7.45 1.17 -11.86
C SER A 37 -7.30 0.20 -10.70
N LEU A 38 -6.16 0.14 -10.01
CA LEU A 38 -5.96 -0.76 -8.87
C LEU A 38 -5.65 -0.01 -7.57
N PHE A 39 -4.60 0.83 -7.56
CA PHE A 39 -4.18 1.53 -6.35
C PHE A 39 -5.19 2.60 -5.91
N LEU A 40 -5.59 3.49 -6.82
CA LEU A 40 -6.43 4.64 -6.50
C LEU A 40 -7.84 4.26 -5.97
N PRO A 41 -8.56 3.27 -6.53
CA PRO A 41 -9.83 2.85 -5.96
C PRO A 41 -9.68 2.16 -4.59
N LEU A 42 -8.65 1.32 -4.40
CA LEU A 42 -8.37 0.71 -3.09
C LEU A 42 -8.03 1.77 -2.05
N LEU A 43 -7.27 2.79 -2.45
CA LEU A 43 -6.88 3.91 -1.60
C LEU A 43 -8.10 4.73 -1.16
N ILE A 44 -9.03 5.02 -2.07
CA ILE A 44 -10.28 5.70 -1.73
C ILE A 44 -11.09 4.84 -0.76
N LEU A 45 -11.19 3.54 -1.01
CA LEU A 45 -11.94 2.63 -0.15
C LEU A 45 -11.33 2.55 1.26
N ALA A 46 -10.01 2.48 1.36
CA ALA A 46 -9.25 2.55 2.60
C ALA A 46 -9.48 3.88 3.35
N SER A 47 -9.42 5.02 2.66
CA SER A 47 -9.67 6.34 3.26
C SER A 47 -11.11 6.47 3.81
N VAL A 48 -12.11 6.01 3.04
CA VAL A 48 -13.51 6.00 3.47
C VAL A 48 -13.71 5.05 4.66
N SER A 49 -12.99 3.93 4.69
CA SER A 49 -13.03 2.97 5.81
C SER A 49 -12.49 3.58 7.09
N THR A 50 -11.36 4.30 7.03
CA THR A 50 -10.84 5.07 8.18
C THR A 50 -11.83 6.12 8.64
N PHE A 51 -12.41 6.89 7.72
CA PHE A 51 -13.41 7.91 8.06
C PHE A 51 -14.60 7.30 8.81
N LEU A 52 -15.16 6.21 8.30
CA LEU A 52 -16.27 5.50 8.93
C LEU A 52 -15.88 4.89 10.27
N GLY A 53 -14.68 4.31 10.37
CA GLY A 53 -14.17 3.75 11.62
C GLY A 53 -14.06 4.80 12.72
N VAL A 54 -13.45 5.95 12.42
CA VAL A 54 -13.34 7.04 13.39
C VAL A 54 -14.73 7.60 13.71
N PHE A 55 -15.57 7.86 12.71
CA PHE A 55 -16.91 8.40 12.91
C PHE A 55 -17.81 7.51 13.78
N LEU A 56 -17.75 6.19 13.62
CA LEU A 56 -18.61 5.25 14.34
C LEU A 56 -18.11 4.89 15.74
N PHE A 57 -16.79 4.78 15.93
CA PHE A 57 -16.20 4.23 17.16
C PHE A 57 -15.47 5.27 18.02
N THR A 58 -15.05 6.40 17.46
CA THR A 58 -14.35 7.45 18.22
C THR A 58 -15.36 8.36 18.89
N ASN A 59 -15.81 7.97 20.08
CA ASN A 59 -16.75 8.72 20.91
C ASN A 59 -16.02 9.74 21.81
N THR A 60 -15.10 10.53 21.25
CA THR A 60 -14.17 11.37 22.04
C THR A 60 -14.66 12.81 22.26
N GLY A 61 -15.88 13.16 21.85
CA GLY A 61 -16.40 14.53 21.97
C GLY A 61 -15.70 15.54 21.06
N LEU A 62 -14.88 15.06 20.11
CA LEU A 62 -14.31 15.85 19.02
C LEU A 62 -15.36 15.97 17.90
N GLU A 63 -15.37 17.12 17.21
CA GLU A 63 -16.33 17.38 16.12
C GLU A 63 -16.15 16.39 14.96
N ASP A 64 -17.23 16.12 14.22
CA ASP A 64 -17.25 15.24 13.03
C ASP A 64 -16.17 15.58 11.99
N ILE A 65 -15.68 16.82 12.02
CA ILE A 65 -14.55 17.33 11.23
C ILE A 65 -13.27 16.54 11.48
N TYR A 66 -13.00 16.06 12.70
CA TYR A 66 -11.81 15.26 13.02
C TYR A 66 -11.77 13.94 12.23
N SER A 67 -12.92 13.28 12.07
CA SER A 67 -13.05 12.05 11.28
C SER A 67 -12.68 12.28 9.81
N VAL A 68 -13.12 13.41 9.23
CA VAL A 68 -12.77 13.80 7.86
C VAL A 68 -11.26 14.04 7.74
N LEU A 69 -10.66 14.79 8.67
CA LEU A 69 -9.21 15.01 8.68
C LEU A 69 -8.44 13.69 8.77
N LYS A 70 -8.88 12.73 9.60
CA LYS A 70 -8.27 11.40 9.69
C LYS A 70 -8.36 10.60 8.39
N GLY A 71 -9.50 10.67 7.68
CA GLY A 71 -9.65 10.04 6.37
C GLY A 71 -8.66 10.61 5.33
N VAL A 72 -8.49 11.93 5.28
CA VAL A 72 -7.55 12.63 4.39
C VAL A 72 -6.09 12.36 4.78
N GLU A 73 -5.80 12.33 6.09
CA GLU A 73 -4.50 11.95 6.64
C GLU A 73 -4.10 10.57 6.13
N TYR A 74 -5.00 9.58 6.27
CA TYR A 74 -4.74 8.21 5.87
C TYR A 74 -4.50 8.05 4.36
N LEU A 75 -5.28 8.77 3.54
CA LEU A 75 -5.08 8.83 2.09
C LEU A 75 -3.69 9.36 1.75
N SER A 76 -3.29 10.45 2.40
CA SER A 76 -1.98 11.10 2.20
C SER A 76 -0.83 10.19 2.61
N ILE A 77 -0.95 9.51 3.76
CA ILE A 77 0.04 8.54 4.25
C ILE A 77 0.25 7.44 3.20
N LEU A 78 -0.83 6.76 2.79
CA LEU A 78 -0.73 5.63 1.88
C LEU A 78 -0.18 6.02 0.51
N CYS A 79 -0.53 7.19 -0.01
CA CYS A 79 0.06 7.74 -1.22
C CYS A 79 1.58 7.94 -1.04
N LEU A 80 2.00 8.72 -0.05
CA LEU A 80 3.41 9.06 0.16
C LEU A 80 4.26 7.82 0.41
N VAL A 81 3.77 6.88 1.22
CA VAL A 81 4.48 5.64 1.52
C VAL A 81 4.61 4.78 0.27
N THR A 82 3.54 4.57 -0.49
CA THR A 82 3.59 3.69 -1.68
C THR A 82 4.52 4.26 -2.76
N TYR A 83 4.38 5.55 -3.08
CA TYR A 83 5.25 6.20 -4.07
C TYR A 83 6.70 6.32 -3.57
N GLY A 84 6.89 6.63 -2.29
CA GLY A 84 8.21 6.70 -1.66
C GLY A 84 8.92 5.34 -1.67
N THR A 85 8.23 4.26 -1.30
CA THR A 85 8.77 2.90 -1.35
C THR A 85 9.09 2.50 -2.79
N ALA A 86 8.24 2.81 -3.77
CA ALA A 86 8.54 2.52 -5.18
C ALA A 86 9.77 3.26 -5.70
N PHE A 87 9.97 4.52 -5.27
CA PHE A 87 11.13 5.32 -5.64
C PHE A 87 12.42 4.77 -5.02
N ILE A 88 12.40 4.47 -3.72
CA ILE A 88 13.57 3.88 -3.03
C ILE A 88 13.86 2.49 -3.59
N PHE A 89 12.83 1.69 -3.88
CA PHE A 89 12.99 0.37 -4.47
C PHE A 89 13.67 0.45 -5.85
N LYS A 90 13.29 1.41 -6.69
CA LYS A 90 13.97 1.69 -7.96
C LYS A 90 15.45 2.02 -7.76
N GLU A 91 15.79 2.80 -6.74
CA GLU A 91 17.18 3.14 -6.45
C GLU A 91 17.99 1.93 -5.96
N ILE A 92 17.37 1.07 -5.15
CA ILE A 92 17.96 -0.20 -4.72
C ILE A 92 18.19 -1.13 -5.93
N THR A 93 17.21 -1.28 -6.83
CA THR A 93 17.38 -2.11 -8.03
C THR A 93 18.44 -1.55 -8.98
N ASN A 94 18.57 -0.22 -9.04
CA ASN A 94 19.62 0.46 -9.79
C ASN A 94 21.02 0.14 -9.19
N PHE A 95 21.15 0.22 -7.87
CA PHE A 95 22.39 -0.13 -7.17
C PHE A 95 22.79 -1.61 -7.36
N LEU A 96 21.81 -2.50 -7.51
CA LEU A 96 22.04 -3.94 -7.73
C LEU A 96 22.22 -4.33 -9.21
N GLU A 97 22.15 -3.36 -10.13
CA GLU A 97 22.24 -3.52 -11.60
C GLU A 97 21.11 -4.38 -12.19
N LEU A 98 19.93 -4.40 -11.55
CA LEU A 98 18.78 -5.23 -11.96
C LEU A 98 17.79 -4.49 -12.86
N GLY A 99 18.04 -3.21 -13.15
CA GLY A 99 17.18 -2.36 -13.97
C GLY A 99 16.79 -1.07 -13.26
N ARG A 100 16.41 -0.07 -14.07
CA ARG A 100 16.14 1.31 -13.63
C ARG A 100 14.68 1.74 -13.83
N ASP A 101 13.81 0.79 -14.17
CA ASP A 101 12.44 1.04 -14.57
C ASP A 101 11.52 1.28 -13.38
N PHE A 102 11.21 2.56 -13.13
CA PHE A 102 10.24 2.95 -12.10
C PHE A 102 8.87 2.27 -12.30
N SER A 103 8.48 2.04 -13.56
CA SER A 103 7.23 1.34 -13.88
C SER A 103 7.17 -0.08 -13.31
N ILE A 104 8.29 -0.81 -13.31
CA ILE A 104 8.37 -2.17 -12.78
C ILE A 104 8.37 -2.13 -11.25
N SER A 105 9.21 -1.27 -10.67
CA SER A 105 9.27 -1.03 -9.23
C SER A 105 7.89 -0.68 -8.65
N PHE A 106 7.17 0.25 -9.29
CA PHE A 106 5.85 0.67 -8.86
C PHE A 106 4.82 -0.48 -8.92
N LYS A 107 4.81 -1.28 -9.99
CA LYS A 107 3.91 -2.45 -10.09
C LYS A 107 4.14 -3.43 -8.94
N ILE A 108 5.40 -3.74 -8.64
CA ILE A 108 5.79 -4.65 -7.56
C ILE A 108 5.27 -4.16 -6.21
N ILE A 109 5.52 -2.90 -5.86
CA ILE A 109 5.09 -2.34 -4.57
C ILE A 109 3.56 -2.29 -4.49
N VAL A 110 2.89 -1.78 -5.52
CA VAL A 110 1.43 -1.62 -5.53
C VAL A 110 0.69 -2.95 -5.44
N CYS A 111 1.19 -3.97 -6.11
CA CYS A 111 0.64 -5.31 -6.03
C CYS A 111 0.82 -5.94 -4.64
N SER A 112 1.98 -5.69 -4.01
CA SER A 112 2.34 -6.28 -2.72
C SER A 112 1.62 -5.63 -1.54
N ILE A 113 1.21 -4.36 -1.67
CA ILE A 113 0.44 -3.65 -0.63
C ILE A 113 -1.06 -3.98 -0.69
N VAL A 114 -1.56 -4.67 -1.72
CA VAL A 114 -2.99 -5.03 -1.85
C VAL A 114 -3.54 -5.77 -0.62
N PRO A 115 -2.89 -6.84 -0.11
CA PRO A 115 -3.39 -7.54 1.08
C PRO A 115 -3.40 -6.64 2.30
N PHE A 116 -2.38 -5.79 2.45
CA PHE A 116 -2.30 -4.82 3.55
C PHE A 116 -3.46 -3.82 3.50
N LEU A 117 -3.75 -3.23 2.34
CA LEU A 117 -4.86 -2.30 2.17
C LEU A 117 -6.21 -2.96 2.49
N LEU A 118 -6.43 -4.20 2.05
CA LEU A 118 -7.66 -4.94 2.34
C LEU A 118 -7.82 -5.25 3.83
N CYS A 119 -6.74 -5.66 4.49
CA CYS A 119 -6.77 -5.89 5.94
C CYS A 119 -7.05 -4.59 6.72
N GLN A 120 -6.48 -3.47 6.26
CA GLN A 120 -6.71 -2.17 6.87
C GLN A 120 -8.16 -1.70 6.71
N ILE A 121 -8.74 -1.85 5.50
CA ILE A 121 -10.16 -1.58 5.26
C ILE A 121 -11.06 -2.34 6.25
N LEU A 122 -10.83 -3.64 6.40
CA LEU A 122 -11.63 -4.48 7.29
C LEU A 122 -11.44 -4.14 8.77
N SER A 123 -10.19 -3.93 9.21
CA SER A 123 -9.90 -3.63 10.61
C SER A 123 -10.32 -2.22 11.05
N GLN A 124 -10.37 -1.26 10.12
CA GLN A 124 -10.86 0.10 10.41
C GLN A 124 -12.38 0.15 10.54
N ILE A 125 -13.11 -0.60 9.72
CA ILE A 125 -14.58 -0.67 9.81
C ILE A 125 -15.01 -1.53 10.99
N LEU A 126 -14.28 -2.61 11.27
CA LEU A 126 -14.60 -3.57 12.32
C LEU A 126 -13.40 -3.70 13.25
N GLU A 127 -13.40 -2.92 14.33
CA GLU A 127 -12.29 -2.95 15.32
C GLU A 127 -12.05 -4.35 15.88
N SER A 128 -13.11 -5.16 16.03
CA SER A 128 -13.01 -6.56 16.44
C SER A 128 -12.21 -7.45 15.48
N PHE A 129 -12.04 -7.06 14.23
CA PHE A 129 -11.33 -7.82 13.18
C PHE A 129 -9.84 -7.47 13.07
N ILE A 130 -9.24 -6.87 14.09
CA ILE A 130 -7.82 -6.52 14.09
C ILE A 130 -6.88 -7.72 13.81
N PHE A 131 -7.32 -8.94 14.14
CA PHE A 131 -6.60 -10.19 13.84
C PHE A 131 -6.41 -10.43 12.33
N VAL A 132 -7.28 -9.86 11.47
CA VAL A 132 -7.15 -9.95 10.00
C VAL A 132 -5.84 -9.33 9.51
N ASN A 133 -5.24 -8.40 10.27
CA ASN A 133 -3.94 -7.83 9.92
C ASN A 133 -2.82 -8.88 9.80
N ILE A 134 -2.97 -10.09 10.35
CA ILE A 134 -2.00 -11.17 10.10
C ILE A 134 -1.95 -11.59 8.63
N LEU A 135 -3.06 -11.45 7.88
CA LEU A 135 -3.09 -11.71 6.44
C LEU A 135 -2.28 -10.66 5.65
N SER A 136 -1.97 -9.50 6.22
CA SER A 136 -1.14 -8.50 5.56
C SER A 136 0.29 -9.01 5.29
N PHE A 137 0.78 -9.97 6.09
CA PHE A 137 2.07 -10.64 5.85
C PHE A 137 2.09 -11.42 4.53
N PHE A 138 0.93 -11.81 3.99
CA PHE A 138 0.84 -12.39 2.66
C PHE A 138 1.37 -11.45 1.57
N GLY A 139 1.33 -10.12 1.81
CA GLY A 139 1.96 -9.13 0.93
C GLY A 139 3.46 -9.36 0.72
N LEU A 140 4.17 -9.93 1.71
CA LEU A 140 5.59 -10.30 1.56
C LEU A 140 5.79 -11.43 0.56
N TYR A 141 4.87 -12.40 0.53
CA TYR A 141 4.91 -13.49 -0.44
C TYR A 141 4.63 -12.98 -1.86
N ILE A 142 3.67 -12.06 -2.02
CA ILE A 142 3.40 -11.40 -3.30
C ILE A 142 4.64 -10.61 -3.77
N LEU A 143 5.29 -9.90 -2.86
CA LEU A 143 6.53 -9.17 -3.15
C LEU A 143 7.64 -10.10 -3.61
N TRP A 144 7.86 -11.21 -2.89
CA TRP A 144 8.85 -12.22 -3.25
C TRP A 144 8.63 -12.77 -4.66
N ALA A 145 7.39 -13.16 -4.98
CA ALA A 145 7.02 -13.66 -6.31
C ALA A 145 7.16 -12.58 -7.40
N GLY A 146 6.84 -11.32 -7.07
CA GLY A 146 6.97 -10.20 -7.99
C GLY A 146 8.43 -9.88 -8.32
N ILE A 147 9.30 -9.86 -7.30
CA ILE A 147 10.75 -9.67 -7.48
C ILE A 147 11.34 -10.77 -8.36
N GLU A 148 11.00 -12.03 -8.07
CA GLU A 148 11.44 -13.18 -8.86
C GLU A 148 11.05 -13.06 -10.32
N LYS A 149 9.78 -12.77 -10.59
CA LYS A 149 9.26 -12.77 -11.96
C LYS A 149 9.69 -11.55 -12.79
N MET A 150 9.76 -10.38 -12.17
CA MET A 150 9.99 -9.12 -12.88
C MET A 150 11.47 -8.73 -13.00
N LEU A 151 12.30 -9.10 -12.02
CA LEU A 151 13.70 -8.66 -11.94
C LEU A 151 14.70 -9.81 -12.12
N ASP A 152 14.24 -11.07 -12.00
CA ASP A 152 15.07 -12.29 -12.09
C ASP A 152 16.45 -12.14 -11.42
N PRO A 153 16.51 -11.77 -10.12
CA PRO A 153 17.77 -11.44 -9.48
C PRO A 153 18.64 -12.68 -9.23
N PRO A 154 19.98 -12.54 -9.28
CA PRO A 154 20.91 -13.61 -8.90
C PRO A 154 20.64 -14.18 -7.51
N GLU A 155 20.95 -15.46 -7.32
CA GLU A 155 20.83 -16.14 -6.03
C GLU A 155 21.55 -15.35 -4.92
N GLY A 156 20.83 -15.03 -3.85
CA GLY A 156 21.30 -14.18 -2.74
C GLY A 156 20.82 -12.73 -2.79
N LYS A 157 20.69 -12.09 -3.97
CA LYS A 157 20.20 -10.70 -4.07
C LYS A 157 18.70 -10.58 -3.82
N LYS A 158 17.94 -11.65 -4.11
CA LYS A 158 16.48 -11.73 -3.91
C LYS A 158 16.07 -11.47 -2.46
N LEU A 159 16.74 -12.14 -1.52
CA LEU A 159 16.43 -12.04 -0.09
C LEU A 159 16.82 -10.65 0.45
N THR A 160 17.96 -10.10 -0.01
CA THR A 160 18.35 -8.71 0.28
C THR A 160 17.29 -7.73 -0.21
N LEU A 161 16.80 -7.85 -1.45
CA LEU A 161 15.75 -6.98 -1.97
C LEU A 161 14.47 -7.07 -1.15
N LEU A 162 14.00 -8.28 -0.81
CA LEU A 162 12.80 -8.44 0.00
C LEU A 162 12.95 -7.74 1.36
N ILE A 163 14.07 -7.98 2.06
CA ILE A 163 14.31 -7.41 3.39
C ILE A 163 14.45 -5.89 3.31
N THR A 164 15.29 -5.37 2.41
CA THR A 164 15.51 -3.93 2.28
C THR A 164 14.21 -3.20 1.90
N THR A 165 13.39 -3.78 1.02
CA THR A 165 12.10 -3.19 0.63
C THR A 165 11.11 -3.18 1.78
N THR A 166 11.05 -4.28 2.54
CA THR A 166 10.16 -4.40 3.70
C THR A 166 10.54 -3.40 4.79
N ILE A 167 11.83 -3.30 5.12
CA ILE A 167 12.34 -2.31 6.08
C ILE A 167 12.02 -0.90 5.58
N THR A 168 12.29 -0.61 4.30
CA THR A 168 12.00 0.70 3.69
C THR A 168 10.52 1.06 3.83
N PHE A 169 9.63 0.13 3.52
CA PHE A 169 8.19 0.34 3.65
C PHE A 169 7.79 0.64 5.10
N ILE A 170 8.27 -0.16 6.05
CA ILE A 170 7.97 0.02 7.49
C ILE A 170 8.52 1.37 7.99
N THR A 171 9.76 1.70 7.67
CA THR A 171 10.39 2.97 8.08
C THR A 171 9.62 4.16 7.51
N LEU A 172 9.29 4.15 6.21
CA LEU A 172 8.49 5.22 5.61
C LEU A 172 7.09 5.29 6.23
N PHE A 173 6.43 4.16 6.42
CA PHE A 173 5.10 4.12 7.01
C PHE A 173 5.09 4.74 8.42
N LEU A 174 6.04 4.37 9.28
CA LEU A 174 6.16 4.94 10.62
C LEU A 174 6.50 6.43 10.59
N LEU A 175 7.47 6.85 9.77
CA LEU A 175 7.88 8.25 9.68
C LEU A 175 6.75 9.14 9.17
N VAL A 176 6.14 8.77 8.04
CA VAL A 176 5.08 9.55 7.39
C VAL A 176 3.84 9.62 8.29
N THR A 177 3.45 8.50 8.91
CA THR A 177 2.32 8.49 9.85
C THR A 177 2.60 9.42 11.03
N ARG A 178 3.78 9.33 11.66
CA ARG A 178 4.12 10.18 12.81
C ARG A 178 4.13 11.67 12.45
N ILE A 179 4.70 12.03 11.31
CA ILE A 179 4.76 13.42 10.86
C ILE A 179 3.36 13.96 10.56
N LEU A 180 2.56 13.21 9.79
CA LEU A 180 1.21 13.66 9.41
C LEU A 180 0.27 13.73 10.61
N SER A 181 0.31 12.77 11.53
CA SER A 181 -0.51 12.82 12.75
C SER A 181 -0.19 14.06 13.57
N ILE A 182 1.08 14.40 13.77
CA ILE A 182 1.48 15.61 14.50
C ILE A 182 0.95 16.87 13.82
N ILE A 183 1.03 16.95 12.48
CA ILE A 183 0.55 18.11 11.72
C ILE A 183 -0.97 18.25 11.85
N ILE A 184 -1.71 17.15 11.66
CA ILE A 184 -3.18 17.13 11.71
C ILE A 184 -3.69 17.45 13.10
N ASP A 185 -3.14 16.82 14.14
CA ASP A 185 -3.56 17.07 15.52
C ASP A 185 -3.28 18.53 15.90
N LYS A 186 -2.10 19.06 15.54
CA LYS A 186 -1.75 20.47 15.79
C LYS A 186 -2.66 21.44 15.04
N LEU A 187 -3.01 21.12 13.79
CA LEU A 187 -3.92 21.94 12.97
C LEU A 187 -5.32 21.94 13.56
N TYR A 188 -5.82 20.78 13.99
CA TYR A 188 -7.12 20.65 14.65
C TYR A 188 -7.17 21.49 15.93
N PHE A 189 -6.20 21.32 16.85
CA PHE A 189 -6.18 22.09 18.10
C PHE A 189 -5.96 23.58 17.88
N SER A 190 -5.24 23.99 16.83
CA SER A 190 -5.04 25.43 16.56
C SER A 190 -6.29 26.14 16.01
N ILE A 191 -7.24 25.40 15.44
CA ILE A 191 -8.45 25.97 14.82
C ILE A 191 -9.65 25.85 15.77
N PHE A 192 -9.71 24.78 16.56
CA PHE A 192 -10.88 24.42 17.38
C PHE A 192 -10.65 24.49 18.89
N ALA A 193 -9.45 24.84 19.38
CA ALA A 193 -9.17 25.13 20.79
C ALA A 193 -8.77 26.61 20.99
#